data_AF-A0AAV7KFP6-F1
#
_entry.id   AF-A0AAV7KFP6-F1
#
_cell.length_a   1.000
_cell.length_b   1.000
_cell.length_c   1.000
_cell.angle_alpha   90.00
_cell.angle_beta   90.00
_cell.angle_gamma   90.00
#
_symmetry.space_group_name_H-M   'P 1'
#
loop_
_entity.id
_entity.type
_entity.pdbx_description
1 polymer ?
#
loop_
_entity_poly.entity_id
_entity_poly.type
_entity_poly.pdbx_seq_one_letter_code
_entity_poly.pdbx_strand_id
1 'polypeptide(L)'
;MLRCKVFDYERKTAVNIQSEIESIMNQFNIPSGDTSITTDAGANIVAALREVSRYQCIAHRLSSVLTDAWQNSISNDSTLEEFDKAIKDVSGFIHRSDISPDDLPTTLKSTV
;
A
#
# COMPACT_ATOMS: atom_id res chain seq x y z
N MET A 1 6.27 -10.93 17.60
CA MET A 1 4.97 -10.43 17.12
C MET A 1 3.95 -10.66 18.23
N LEU A 2 3.34 -9.60 18.78
CA LEU A 2 2.41 -9.72 19.91
C LEU A 2 1.03 -10.27 19.48
N ARG A 3 0.56 -9.90 18.28
CA ARG A 3 -0.68 -10.43 17.66
C ARG A 3 -0.71 -10.11 16.17
N CYS A 4 -1.48 -10.88 15.40
CA CYS A 4 -1.86 -10.56 14.02
C CYS A 4 -3.39 -10.62 13.91
N LYS A 5 -4.04 -9.45 13.94
CA LYS A 5 -5.49 -9.34 13.82
C LYS A 5 -5.88 -9.19 12.35
N VAL A 6 -6.77 -10.05 11.89
CA VAL A 6 -7.46 -9.88 10.61
C VAL A 6 -8.74 -9.08 10.84
N PHE A 7 -8.92 -8.06 10.02
CA PHE A 7 -10.16 -7.27 9.97
C PHE A 7 -10.89 -7.59 8.67
N ASP A 8 -12.20 -7.83 8.77
CA ASP A 8 -13.08 -7.76 7.61
C ASP A 8 -13.06 -6.33 7.06
N TYR A 9 -13.26 -6.16 5.75
CA TYR A 9 -13.10 -4.87 5.08
C TYR A 9 -13.96 -3.76 5.73
N GLU A 10 -15.22 -4.06 6.01
CA GLU A 10 -16.17 -3.15 6.68
C GLU A 10 -15.75 -2.77 8.10
N ARG A 11 -14.93 -3.61 8.74
CA ARG A 11 -14.49 -3.44 10.12
C ARG A 11 -13.12 -2.78 10.22
N LYS A 12 -12.45 -2.48 9.10
CA LYS A 12 -11.13 -1.83 9.06
C LYS A 12 -11.21 -0.31 9.26
N THR A 13 -12.00 0.14 10.23
CA THR A 13 -12.18 1.56 10.59
C THR A 13 -11.14 2.00 11.62
N ALA A 14 -10.90 3.31 11.74
CA ALA A 14 -9.95 3.86 12.72
C ALA A 14 -10.31 3.47 14.17
N VAL A 15 -11.61 3.55 14.52
CA VAL A 15 -12.12 3.22 15.87
C VAL A 15 -11.87 1.75 16.21
N ASN A 16 -12.14 0.83 15.27
CA ASN A 16 -11.94 -0.60 15.49
C ASN A 16 -10.46 -0.94 15.60
N ILE A 17 -9.61 -0.29 14.81
CA ILE A 17 -8.16 -0.46 14.88
C ILE A 17 -7.63 0.03 16.24
N GLN A 18 -8.05 1.22 16.69
CA GLN A 18 -7.66 1.76 17.98
C GLN A 18 -8.07 0.82 19.12
N SER A 19 -9.33 0.39 19.15
CA SER A 19 -9.86 -0.51 20.18
C SER A 19 -9.07 -1.83 20.26
N GLU A 20 -8.68 -2.39 19.11
CA GLU A 20 -7.88 -3.62 19.09
C GLU A 20 -6.46 -3.37 19.61
N ILE A 21 -5.83 -2.26 19.25
CA ILE A 21 -4.49 -1.89 19.75
C ILE A 21 -4.51 -1.72 21.27
N GLU A 22 -5.48 -0.98 21.80
CA GLU A 22 -5.67 -0.79 23.25
C GLU A 22 -5.92 -2.12 23.95
N SER A 23 -6.76 -2.99 23.39
CA SER A 23 -7.00 -4.33 23.92
C SER A 23 -5.72 -5.16 24.01
N ILE A 24 -4.88 -5.12 22.97
CA ILE A 24 -3.59 -5.82 22.96
C ILE A 24 -2.64 -5.24 24.02
N MET A 25 -2.46 -3.92 24.05
CA MET A 25 -1.58 -3.27 25.04
C MET A 25 -2.01 -3.62 26.48
N ASN A 26 -3.31 -3.55 26.76
CA ASN A 26 -3.88 -3.90 28.06
C ASN A 26 -3.66 -5.38 28.43
N GLN A 27 -3.80 -6.31 27.48
CA GLN A 27 -3.53 -7.74 27.71
C GLN A 27 -2.09 -8.00 28.18
N PHE A 28 -1.14 -7.17 27.76
CA PHE A 28 0.26 -7.26 28.13
C PHE A 28 0.67 -6.27 29.24
N ASN A 29 -0.28 -5.58 29.86
CA ASN A 29 -0.06 -4.53 30.87
C ASN A 29 0.91 -3.43 30.40
N ILE A 30 0.85 -3.07 29.11
CA ILE A 30 1.63 -1.98 28.53
C ILE A 30 0.82 -0.69 28.65
N PRO A 31 1.30 0.34 29.38
CA PRO A 31 0.58 1.60 29.50
C PRO A 31 0.39 2.31 28.15
N SER A 32 -0.81 2.84 27.93
CA SER A 32 -1.10 3.71 26.79
C SER A 32 -0.24 4.97 26.85
N GLY A 33 0.48 5.28 25.75
CA GLY A 33 1.29 6.49 25.63
C GLY A 33 2.78 6.32 25.92
N ASP A 34 3.19 5.30 26.67
CA ASP A 34 4.60 5.05 27.00
C ASP A 34 5.38 4.33 25.89
N THR A 35 4.65 3.74 24.92
CA THR A 35 5.24 3.02 23.79
C THR A 35 4.95 3.78 22.51
N SER A 36 6.02 4.21 21.83
CA SER A 36 5.88 4.79 20.49
C SER A 36 5.51 3.71 19.47
N ILE A 37 4.65 4.08 18.52
CA ILE A 37 4.12 3.15 17.52
C ILE A 37 4.62 3.56 16.14
N THR A 38 5.16 2.62 15.38
CA THR A 38 5.59 2.87 13.99
C THR A 38 4.61 2.23 13.01
N THR A 39 4.05 3.03 12.10
CA THR A 39 3.05 2.58 11.10
C THR A 39 3.30 3.19 9.73
N ASP A 40 2.72 2.61 8.69
CA ASP A 40 2.59 3.30 7.41
C ASP A 40 1.68 4.55 7.49
N ALA A 41 1.45 5.18 6.34
CA ALA A 41 0.61 6.37 6.19
C ALA A 41 -0.87 6.05 5.90
N GLY A 42 -1.34 4.83 6.15
CA GLY A 42 -2.73 4.45 5.93
C GLY A 42 -3.69 5.32 6.75
N ALA A 43 -4.70 5.90 6.11
CA ALA A 43 -5.58 6.90 6.73
C ALA A 43 -6.20 6.41 8.06
N ASN A 44 -6.71 5.18 8.09
CA ASN A 44 -7.40 4.65 9.28
C ASN A 44 -6.43 4.34 10.43
N ILE A 45 -5.21 3.86 10.15
CA ILE A 45 -4.21 3.61 11.21
C ILE A 45 -3.64 4.92 11.76
N VAL A 46 -3.45 5.93 10.89
CA VAL A 46 -3.05 7.28 11.32
C VAL A 46 -4.12 7.90 12.22
N ALA A 47 -5.39 7.81 11.83
CA ALA A 47 -6.50 8.34 12.63
C ALA A 47 -6.66 7.60 13.97
N ALA A 48 -6.47 6.28 13.99
CA ALA A 48 -6.55 5.46 15.20
C ALA A 48 -5.49 5.82 16.26
N LEU A 49 -4.38 6.44 15.83
CA LEU A 49 -3.20 6.71 16.66
C LEU A 49 -2.95 8.21 16.85
N ARG A 50 -3.97 9.05 16.63
CA ARG A 50 -3.82 10.52 16.64
C ARG A 50 -3.26 11.07 17.95
N GLU A 51 -3.65 10.48 19.08
CA GLU A 51 -3.27 10.92 20.42
C GLU A 51 -2.04 10.17 20.99
N VAL A 52 -1.39 9.33 20.18
CA VAL A 52 -0.24 8.51 20.60
C VAL A 52 1.01 8.96 19.84
N SER A 53 2.18 8.86 20.49
CA SER A 53 3.46 9.10 19.82
C SER A 53 3.65 8.10 18.68
N ARG A 54 3.54 8.59 17.44
CA ARG A 54 3.56 7.78 16.23
C ARG A 54 4.67 8.21 15.28
N TYR A 55 5.45 7.23 14.84
CA TYR A 55 6.46 7.41 13.80
C TYR A 55 5.98 6.81 12.47
N GLN A 56 6.35 7.46 11.37
CA GLN A 56 6.13 6.89 10.04
C GLN A 56 7.15 5.79 9.74
N CYS A 57 6.67 4.69 9.17
CA CYS A 57 7.48 3.58 8.70
C CYS A 57 8.44 4.04 7.60
N ILE A 58 9.74 3.85 7.82
CA ILE A 58 10.79 4.23 6.87
C ILE A 58 10.67 3.43 5.56
N ALA A 59 10.30 2.15 5.63
CA ALA A 59 10.12 1.33 4.43
C ALA A 59 9.00 1.88 3.54
N HIS A 60 7.87 2.29 4.12
CA HIS A 60 6.79 2.92 3.36
C HIS A 60 7.23 4.26 2.79
N ARG A 61 7.93 5.10 3.58
CA ARG A 61 8.45 6.39 3.09
C ARG A 61 9.42 6.21 1.92
N LEU A 62 10.35 5.27 2.01
CA LEU A 62 11.29 4.97 0.94
C LEU A 62 10.55 4.49 -0.32
N SER A 63 9.58 3.59 -0.16
CA SER A 63 8.76 3.11 -1.27
C SER A 63 8.01 4.25 -1.95
N SER A 64 7.39 5.16 -1.19
CA SER A 64 6.71 6.33 -1.75
C SER A 64 7.69 7.23 -2.51
N VAL A 65 8.83 7.59 -1.91
CA VAL A 65 9.85 8.43 -2.55
C VAL A 65 10.34 7.83 -3.87
N LEU A 66 10.63 6.53 -3.89
CA LEU A 66 11.08 5.85 -5.13
C LEU A 66 9.96 5.80 -6.18
N THR A 67 8.72 5.60 -5.76
CA THR A 67 7.56 5.57 -6.67
C THR A 67 7.34 6.94 -7.28
N ASP A 68 7.36 7.99 -6.47
CA ASP A 68 7.17 9.37 -6.92
C ASP A 68 8.33 9.80 -7.83
N ALA A 69 9.57 9.44 -7.48
CA ALA A 69 10.73 9.72 -8.32
C ALA A 69 10.62 9.04 -9.68
N TRP A 70 10.23 7.76 -9.71
CA TRP A 70 10.04 7.00 -10.95
C TRP A 70 8.92 7.59 -11.81
N GLN A 71 7.76 7.92 -11.21
CA GLN A 71 6.66 8.56 -11.93
C GLN A 71 7.08 9.90 -12.52
N ASN A 72 7.79 10.73 -11.76
CA ASN A 72 8.34 11.99 -12.26
C ASN A 72 9.33 11.77 -13.41
N SER A 73 10.19 10.74 -13.36
CA SER A 73 11.08 10.41 -14.47
C SER A 73 10.31 10.01 -15.72
N ILE A 74 9.27 9.18 -15.59
CA ILE A 74 8.41 8.76 -16.69
C ILE A 74 7.68 9.95 -17.31
N SER A 75 7.05 10.81 -16.51
CA SER A 75 6.25 11.93 -17.02
C SER A 75 7.06 12.98 -17.79
N ASN A 76 8.40 12.96 -17.67
CA ASN A 76 9.30 13.86 -18.38
C ASN A 76 9.95 13.23 -19.62
N ASP A 77 9.69 11.95 -19.91
CA ASP A 77 10.24 11.23 -21.06
C ASP A 77 9.15 10.36 -21.71
N SER A 78 8.66 10.81 -22.87
CA SER A 78 7.57 10.14 -23.59
C SER A 78 7.91 8.72 -24.02
N THR A 79 9.20 8.41 -24.25
CA THR A 79 9.63 7.05 -24.60
C THR A 79 9.53 6.13 -23.39
N LEU A 80 9.94 6.61 -22.21
CA LEU A 80 9.78 5.84 -20.97
C LEU A 80 8.32 5.65 -20.58
N GLU A 81 7.46 6.63 -20.86
CA GLU A 81 6.01 6.52 -20.64
C GLU A 81 5.37 5.43 -21.50
N GLU A 82 5.72 5.36 -22.79
CA GLU A 82 5.26 4.29 -23.67
C GLU A 82 5.71 2.91 -23.19
N PHE A 83 6.97 2.78 -22.75
CA PHE A 83 7.48 1.51 -22.18
C PHE A 83 6.78 1.11 -20.88
N ASP A 84 6.63 2.04 -19.93
CA ASP A 84 5.97 1.75 -18.65
C ASP A 84 4.50 1.32 -18.86
N LYS A 85 3.81 1.95 -19.81
CA LYS A 85 2.46 1.54 -20.22
C LYS A 85 2.44 0.14 -20.81
N ALA A 86 3.33 -0.16 -21.77
CA ALA A 86 3.40 -1.49 -22.39
C ALA A 86 3.69 -2.58 -21.35
N ILE A 87 4.60 -2.33 -20.40
CA ILE A 87 4.92 -3.28 -19.31
C ILE A 87 3.71 -3.52 -18.41
N LYS A 88 2.98 -2.46 -18.02
CA LYS A 88 1.74 -2.58 -17.22
C LYS A 88 0.67 -3.36 -17.97
N ASP A 89 0.53 -3.14 -19.27
CA ASP A 89 -0.41 -3.85 -20.13
C ASP A 89 -0.08 -5.36 -20.23
N VAL A 90 1.20 -5.73 -20.39
CA VAL A 90 1.65 -7.14 -20.35
C VAL A 90 1.33 -7.77 -19.00
N SER A 91 1.72 -7.11 -17.92
CA SER A 91 1.49 -7.61 -16.56
C SER A 91 0.00 -7.80 -16.29
N GLY A 92 -0.83 -6.83 -16.67
CA GLY A 92 -2.28 -6.90 -16.55
C GLY A 92 -2.91 -8.01 -17.37
N PHE A 93 -2.38 -8.29 -18.57
CA PHE A 93 -2.83 -9.40 -19.42
C PHE A 93 -2.49 -10.77 -18.82
N ILE A 94 -1.25 -10.95 -18.34
CA ILE A 94 -0.79 -12.22 -17.75
C ILE A 94 -1.56 -12.58 -16.46
N HIS A 95 -2.01 -11.58 -15.70
CA HIS A 95 -2.78 -11.80 -14.47
C HIS A 95 -4.27 -12.10 -14.71
N ARG A 96 -4.75 -12.13 -15.97
CA ARG A 96 -6.11 -12.57 -16.28
C ARG A 96 -6.17 -14.09 -16.33
N SER A 97 -7.17 -14.67 -15.67
CA SER A 97 -7.33 -16.13 -15.54
C SER A 97 -7.71 -16.82 -16.85
N ASP A 98 -8.31 -16.10 -17.80
CA ASP A 98 -8.72 -16.60 -19.11
C ASP A 98 -8.09 -15.73 -20.20
N ILE A 99 -7.02 -16.23 -20.81
CA ILE A 99 -6.26 -15.50 -21.82
C ILE A 99 -6.68 -15.97 -23.22
N SER A 100 -7.40 -15.13 -23.96
CA SER A 100 -7.56 -15.26 -25.41
C SER A 100 -6.51 -14.40 -26.14
N PRO A 101 -5.90 -14.88 -27.25
CA PRO A 101 -5.01 -14.06 -28.09
C PRO A 101 -5.63 -12.75 -28.60
N ASP A 102 -6.97 -12.69 -28.69
CA ASP A 102 -7.69 -11.49 -29.15
C ASP A 102 -7.68 -10.35 -28.12
N ASP A 103 -7.52 -10.69 -26.83
CA ASP A 103 -7.50 -9.76 -25.69
C ASP A 103 -6.14 -9.06 -25.51
N LEU A 104 -5.19 -9.28 -26.42
CA LEU A 104 -3.89 -8.62 -26.37
C LEU A 104 -4.11 -7.09 -26.39
N PRO A 105 -3.59 -6.35 -25.41
CA PRO A 105 -3.55 -4.90 -25.44
C PRO A 105 -2.99 -4.38 -26.77
N THR A 106 -3.56 -3.31 -27.31
CA THR A 106 -3.14 -2.71 -28.59
C THR A 106 -1.68 -2.24 -28.56
N THR A 107 -1.16 -1.91 -27.38
CA THR A 107 0.25 -1.61 -27.12
C THR A 107 1.20 -2.79 -27.34
N LEU A 108 0.67 -4.02 -27.42
CA LEU A 108 1.42 -5.27 -27.61
C LEU A 108 1.14 -5.94 -28.95
N LYS A 109 0.12 -5.47 -29.68
CA LYS A 109 -0.16 -5.92 -31.05
C LYS A 109 0.88 -5.25 -31.94
N SER A 110 1.87 -6.02 -32.42
CA SER A 110 2.88 -5.52 -33.34
C SER A 110 2.23 -4.88 -34.56
N THR A 111 2.60 -3.64 -34.88
CA THR A 111 2.38 -3.04 -36.20
C THR A 111 3.17 -3.85 -37.22
N VAL A 112 2.50 -4.80 -37.87
CA VAL A 112 2.97 -5.45 -39.10
C VAL A 112 2.07 -4.98 -40.23
#